data_AF-A0A852ETQ7-F1
#
_entry.id   AF-A0A852ETQ7-F1
#
_cell.length_a   1.000
_cell.length_b   1.000
_cell.length_c   1.000
_cell.angle_alpha   90.00
_cell.angle_beta   90.00
_cell.angle_gamma   90.00
#
_symmetry.space_group_name_H-M   'P 1'
#
loop_
_entity.id
_entity.type
_entity.pdbx_description
1 polymer ?
#
loop_
_entity_poly.entity_id
_entity_poly.type
_entity_poly.pdbx_seq_one_letter_code
_entity_poly.pdbx_strand_id
1 'polypeptide(L)'
;LKGASLLLMLKHYLTKDVFQAGIEVYLHNHNYGTAQSDDLWDSMNEITNGTLDVKKIMKTWIVHKGFPLVTVVRKGKIISVQQEKFLYRVEPENWTSDASYLWHIPLTYITNRCNFTHCTNAYLLDQKSGM
;
A
#
# COMPACT_ATOMS: atom_id res chain seq x y z
N LEU A 1 -9.37 -12.58 -4.38
CA LEU A 1 -9.26 -11.22 -4.99
C LEU A 1 -8.41 -10.26 -4.16
N LYS A 2 -8.67 -10.02 -2.85
CA LYS A 2 -7.88 -9.07 -2.01
C LYS A 2 -6.35 -9.29 -2.08
N GLY A 3 -5.87 -10.52 -1.92
CA GLY A 3 -4.42 -10.82 -1.95
C GLY A 3 -3.75 -10.43 -3.28
N ALA A 4 -4.35 -10.80 -4.42
CA ALA A 4 -3.84 -10.43 -5.73
C ALA A 4 -3.82 -8.90 -5.94
N SER A 5 -4.86 -8.19 -5.48
CA SER A 5 -4.90 -6.72 -5.55
C SER A 5 -3.80 -6.07 -4.71
N LEU A 6 -3.50 -6.62 -3.52
CA LEU A 6 -2.41 -6.16 -2.67
C LEU A 6 -1.03 -6.37 -3.32
N LEU A 7 -0.79 -7.54 -3.92
CA LEU A 7 0.45 -7.80 -4.65
C LEU A 7 0.58 -6.89 -5.88
N LEU A 8 -0.52 -6.62 -6.58
CA LEU A 8 -0.52 -5.70 -7.73
C LEU A 8 -0.19 -4.26 -7.28
N MET A 9 -0.80 -3.79 -6.19
CA MET A 9 -0.49 -2.50 -5.59
C MET A 9 0.99 -2.41 -5.21
N LEU A 10 1.53 -3.43 -4.54
CA LEU A 10 2.93 -3.48 -4.15
C LEU A 10 3.86 -3.47 -5.36
N LYS A 11 3.55 -4.21 -6.43
CA LYS A 11 4.31 -4.21 -7.68
C LYS A 11 4.38 -2.80 -8.30
N HIS A 12 3.29 -2.05 -8.28
CA HIS A 12 3.30 -0.68 -8.80
C HIS A 12 4.11 0.27 -7.91
N TYR A 13 4.08 0.06 -6.59
CA TYR A 13 4.83 0.88 -5.65
C TYR A 13 6.35 0.63 -5.69
N LEU A 14 6.76 -0.64 -5.76
CA LEU A 14 8.18 -1.03 -5.81
C LEU A 14 8.79 -0.90 -7.20
N THR A 15 7.98 -0.76 -8.25
CA THR A 15 8.31 -1.02 -9.67
C THR A 15 8.37 -2.52 -10.01
N LYS A 16 8.21 -2.82 -11.31
CA LYS A 16 8.17 -4.19 -11.83
C LYS A 16 9.48 -4.93 -11.55
N ASP A 17 10.62 -4.29 -11.75
CA ASP A 17 11.93 -4.94 -11.70
C ASP A 17 12.31 -5.31 -10.27
N VAL A 18 12.12 -4.38 -9.33
CA VAL A 18 12.32 -4.63 -7.88
C VAL A 18 11.38 -5.72 -7.38
N PHE A 19 10.10 -5.65 -7.75
CA PHE A 19 9.12 -6.66 -7.35
C PHE A 19 9.49 -8.05 -7.90
N GLN A 20 9.88 -8.14 -9.17
CA GLN A 20 10.27 -9.40 -9.78
C GLN A 20 11.52 -9.98 -9.12
N ALA A 21 12.57 -9.16 -8.90
CA ALA A 21 13.78 -9.59 -8.21
C ALA A 21 13.47 -10.11 -6.78
N GLY A 22 12.56 -9.44 -6.06
CA GLY A 22 12.16 -9.88 -4.72
C GLY A 22 11.40 -11.21 -4.73
N ILE A 23 10.59 -11.47 -5.76
CA ILE A 23 9.96 -12.79 -5.96
C ILE A 23 11.00 -13.87 -6.27
N GLU A 24 12.00 -13.57 -7.11
CA GLU A 24 13.06 -14.51 -7.45
C GLU A 24 13.87 -14.92 -6.21
N VAL A 25 14.26 -13.94 -5.37
CA VAL A 25 14.92 -14.19 -4.07
C VAL A 25 14.04 -15.01 -3.14
N TYR A 26 12.76 -14.63 -2.99
CA TYR A 26 11.82 -15.36 -2.14
C TYR A 26 11.71 -16.83 -2.53
N LEU A 27 11.51 -17.11 -3.82
CA LEU A 27 11.37 -18.47 -4.35
C LEU A 27 12.65 -19.28 -4.22
N HIS A 28 13.81 -18.65 -4.43
CA HIS A 28 15.10 -19.31 -4.24
C HIS A 28 15.31 -19.71 -2.77
N ASN A 29 15.05 -18.79 -1.83
CA ASN A 29 15.32 -19.01 -0.41
C ASN A 29 14.37 -19.99 0.27
N HIS A 30 13.15 -20.15 -0.26
CA HIS A 30 12.11 -21.01 0.31
C HIS A 30 11.75 -22.20 -0.59
N ASN A 31 12.63 -22.55 -1.55
CA ASN A 31 12.41 -23.70 -2.39
C ASN A 31 12.32 -24.99 -1.55
N TYR A 32 11.42 -25.90 -1.93
CA TYR A 32 11.22 -27.19 -1.26
C TYR A 32 10.89 -27.13 0.25
N GLY A 33 10.55 -25.94 0.77
CA GLY A 33 10.24 -25.70 2.18
C GLY A 33 8.85 -25.10 2.41
N THR A 34 8.67 -24.52 3.59
CA THR A 34 7.47 -23.75 3.96
C THR A 34 7.83 -22.28 4.13
N ALA A 35 6.83 -21.41 4.01
CA ALA A 35 7.00 -19.98 4.14
C ALA A 35 5.81 -19.34 4.86
N GLN A 36 6.08 -18.21 5.49
CA GLN A 36 5.13 -17.30 6.11
C GLN A 36 5.01 -16.01 5.29
N SER A 37 4.03 -15.18 5.62
CA SER A 37 3.85 -13.89 4.92
C SER A 37 5.07 -12.97 5.08
N ASP A 38 5.70 -13.03 6.26
CA ASP A 38 6.86 -12.22 6.60
C ASP A 38 8.06 -12.50 5.68
N ASP A 39 8.29 -13.77 5.32
CA ASP A 39 9.38 -14.21 4.45
C ASP A 39 9.34 -13.54 3.06
N LEU A 40 8.13 -13.36 2.51
CA LEU A 40 7.93 -12.65 1.26
C LEU A 40 8.30 -11.16 1.38
N TRP A 41 7.91 -10.52 2.48
CA TRP A 41 8.20 -9.09 2.68
C TRP A 41 9.68 -8.85 2.96
N ASP A 42 10.33 -9.76 3.67
CA ASP A 42 11.76 -9.70 3.97
C ASP A 42 12.59 -9.84 2.69
N SER A 43 12.18 -10.71 1.76
CA SER A 43 12.81 -10.83 0.43
C SER A 43 12.71 -9.54 -0.40
N MET A 44 11.60 -8.79 -0.26
CA MET A 44 11.44 -7.50 -0.94
C MET A 44 12.32 -6.41 -0.28
N ASN A 45 12.44 -6.43 1.05
CA ASN A 45 13.31 -5.51 1.80
C ASN A 45 14.80 -5.71 1.46
N GLU A 46 15.21 -6.94 1.15
CA GLU A 46 16.57 -7.24 0.69
C GLU A 46 16.89 -6.51 -0.62
N ILE A 47 16.00 -6.57 -1.61
CA ILE A 47 16.20 -5.87 -2.90
C ILE A 47 16.21 -4.35 -2.75
N THR A 48 15.39 -3.81 -1.85
CA THR A 48 15.37 -2.37 -1.58
C THR A 48 16.51 -1.91 -0.65
N ASN A 49 17.42 -2.80 -0.26
CA ASN A 49 18.48 -2.51 0.72
C ASN A 49 17.95 -1.88 2.03
N GLY A 50 16.72 -2.24 2.42
CA GLY A 50 16.07 -1.69 3.61
C GLY A 50 15.70 -0.20 3.53
N THR A 51 15.83 0.46 2.37
CA THR A 51 15.40 1.86 2.22
C THR A 51 13.88 2.03 2.38
N LEU A 52 13.14 0.94 2.21
CA LEU A 52 11.71 0.87 2.36
C LEU A 52 11.35 -0.34 3.22
N ASP A 53 10.55 -0.12 4.26
CA ASP A 53 10.03 -1.20 5.10
C ASP A 53 8.71 -1.75 4.51
N VAL A 54 8.83 -2.64 3.52
CA VAL A 54 7.70 -3.30 2.85
C VAL A 54 6.87 -4.09 3.85
N LYS A 55 7.53 -4.75 4.80
CA LYS A 55 6.88 -5.54 5.85
C LYS A 55 5.94 -4.69 6.70
N LYS A 56 6.39 -3.52 7.16
CA LYS A 56 5.54 -2.58 7.91
C LYS A 56 4.34 -2.13 7.09
N ILE A 57 4.52 -1.84 5.80
CA ILE A 57 3.42 -1.46 4.90
C ILE A 57 2.41 -2.60 4.82
N MET A 58 2.84 -3.78 4.41
CA MET A 58 1.96 -4.92 4.13
C MET A 58 1.27 -5.46 5.38
N LYS A 59 1.92 -5.36 6.55
CA LYS A 59 1.32 -5.74 7.83
C LYS A 59 0.02 -5.00 8.11
N THR A 60 -0.06 -3.70 7.81
CA THR A 60 -1.31 -2.92 7.97
C THR A 60 -2.45 -3.43 7.09
N TRP A 61 -2.14 -3.93 5.89
CA TRP A 61 -3.14 -4.43 4.94
C TRP A 61 -3.68 -5.83 5.27
N ILE A 62 -2.86 -6.67 5.89
CA ILE A 62 -3.23 -8.05 6.23
C ILE A 62 -3.86 -8.16 7.63
N VAL A 63 -3.47 -7.31 8.59
CA VAL A 63 -4.01 -7.34 9.96
C VAL A 63 -5.39 -6.70 10.04
N HIS A 64 -5.61 -5.59 9.33
CA HIS A 64 -6.90 -4.89 9.40
C HIS A 64 -7.94 -5.49 8.43
N LYS A 65 -9.12 -5.83 8.98
CA LYS A 65 -10.29 -6.24 8.17
C LYS A 65 -10.87 -5.02 7.45
N GLY A 66 -11.18 -5.20 6.16
CA GLY A 66 -11.70 -4.16 5.28
C GLY A 66 -10.60 -3.51 4.42
N PHE A 67 -10.84 -2.28 4.03
CA PHE A 67 -9.98 -1.45 3.19
C PHE A 67 -10.20 0.04 3.52
N PRO A 68 -9.21 0.90 3.26
CA PRO A 68 -9.33 2.33 3.49
C PRO A 68 -10.18 3.02 2.41
N LEU A 69 -10.92 4.04 2.84
CA LEU A 69 -11.40 5.14 2.00
C LEU A 69 -10.34 6.23 2.03
N VAL A 70 -9.91 6.69 0.86
CA VAL A 70 -8.97 7.82 0.74
C VAL A 70 -9.72 9.00 0.15
N THR A 71 -9.86 10.06 0.95
CA THR A 71 -10.47 11.32 0.56
C THR A 71 -9.39 12.29 0.14
N VAL A 72 -9.49 12.78 -1.09
CA VAL A 72 -8.55 13.76 -1.67
C VAL A 72 -9.27 15.09 -1.81
N VAL A 73 -8.79 16.11 -1.10
CA VAL A 73 -9.31 17.49 -1.20
C VAL A 73 -8.25 18.36 -1.85
N ARG A 74 -8.64 19.10 -2.90
CA ARG A 74 -7.74 20.01 -3.63
C ARG A 74 -8.18 21.46 -3.43
N LYS A 75 -7.29 22.29 -2.92
CA LYS A 75 -7.44 23.75 -2.81
C LYS A 75 -6.34 24.43 -3.64
N GLY A 76 -6.67 24.71 -4.91
CA GLY A 76 -5.70 25.26 -5.87
C GLY A 76 -4.57 24.29 -6.18
N LYS A 77 -3.36 24.59 -5.71
CA LYS A 77 -2.16 23.71 -5.82
C LYS A 77 -1.95 22.82 -4.59
N ILE A 78 -2.65 23.08 -3.49
CA ILE A 78 -2.55 22.29 -2.27
C ILE A 78 -3.48 21.09 -2.42
N ILE A 79 -2.93 19.90 -2.21
CA ILE A 79 -3.67 18.65 -2.12
C ILE A 79 -3.61 18.23 -0.66
N SER A 80 -4.71 17.78 -0.09
CA SER A 80 -4.73 17.16 1.22
C SER A 80 -5.41 15.81 1.09
N VAL A 81 -4.79 14.79 1.67
CA VAL A 81 -5.24 13.41 1.61
C VAL A 81 -5.60 12.96 3.02
N GLN A 82 -6.72 12.28 3.17
CA GLN A 82 -7.17 11.71 4.43
C GLN A 82 -7.57 10.26 4.21
N GLN A 83 -7.28 9.40 5.19
CA GLN A 83 -7.72 8.02 5.19
C GLN A 83 -8.64 7.71 6.38
N GLU A 84 -9.64 6.89 6.11
CA GLU A 84 -10.51 6.28 7.11
C GLU A 84 -10.92 4.88 6.66
N LYS A 85 -11.55 4.09 7.54
CA LYS A 85 -12.03 2.77 7.14
C LYS A 85 -13.28 2.91 6.28
N PHE A 86 -13.28 2.28 5.10
CA PHE A 86 -14.49 2.22 4.28
C PHE A 86 -15.55 1.32 4.92
N LEU A 87 -16.79 1.79 4.98
CA LEU A 87 -17.94 1.05 5.47
C LEU A 87 -19.07 1.11 4.43
N TYR A 88 -19.56 -0.06 4.01
CA TYR A 88 -20.68 -0.15 3.07
C TYR A 88 -22.00 -0.16 3.84
N ARG A 89 -22.72 0.98 3.79
CA ARG A 89 -23.94 1.29 4.57
C ARG A 89 -23.67 1.42 6.07
N VAL A 90 -23.74 2.65 6.56
CA VAL A 90 -23.61 2.98 7.97
C VAL A 90 -24.94 3.58 8.39
N GLU A 91 -25.63 2.96 9.35
CA GLU A 91 -26.63 3.69 10.13
C GLU A 91 -25.88 4.75 10.95
N PRO A 92 -26.34 6.02 11.00
CA PRO A 92 -25.59 7.13 11.61
C PRO A 92 -25.03 6.85 13.02
N GLU A 93 -25.70 5.99 13.77
CA GLU A 93 -25.38 5.62 15.15
C GLU A 93 -24.18 4.67 15.29
N ASN A 94 -23.82 3.93 14.23
CA ASN A 94 -22.70 3.00 14.22
C ASN A 94 -21.41 3.60 13.63
N TRP A 95 -21.40 4.92 13.34
CA TRP A 95 -20.20 5.63 12.91
C TRP A 95 -19.28 5.88 14.12
N THR A 96 -18.68 4.82 14.65
CA THR A 96 -17.49 4.99 15.48
C THR A 96 -16.33 5.21 14.52
N SER A 97 -15.79 6.43 14.51
CA SER A 97 -14.49 6.70 13.89
C SER A 97 -13.45 5.97 14.72
N ASP A 98 -13.32 4.66 14.51
CA ASP A 98 -12.39 3.84 15.24
C ASP A 98 -10.98 4.27 14.80
N ALA A 99 -10.41 5.15 15.61
CA ALA A 99 -9.13 5.82 15.34
C ALA A 99 -8.01 4.79 15.16
N SER A 100 -8.21 3.55 15.60
CA SER A 100 -7.29 2.43 15.50
C SER A 100 -6.93 1.99 14.07
N TYR A 101 -7.81 2.22 13.07
CA TYR A 101 -7.55 1.74 11.72
C TYR A 101 -6.63 2.68 10.92
N LEU A 102 -5.36 2.29 10.77
CA LEU A 102 -4.39 3.04 9.98
C LEU A 102 -3.71 2.09 8.97
N TRP A 103 -3.84 2.42 7.69
CA TRP A 103 -3.12 1.73 6.63
C TRP A 103 -1.94 2.55 6.17
N HIS A 104 -0.86 1.88 5.80
CA HIS A 104 0.22 2.50 5.05
C HIS A 104 -0.09 2.33 3.56
N ILE A 105 -0.60 3.39 2.93
CA ILE A 105 -1.19 3.32 1.60
C ILE A 105 -0.20 3.88 0.58
N PRO A 106 0.39 3.05 -0.31
CA PRO A 106 1.19 3.54 -1.42
C PRO A 106 0.26 4.13 -2.49
N LEU A 107 0.03 5.43 -2.43
CA LEU A 107 -0.79 6.16 -3.39
C LEU A 107 0.01 6.44 -4.66
N THR A 108 -0.61 6.19 -5.81
CA THR A 108 -0.08 6.61 -7.11
C THR A 108 -0.99 7.67 -7.72
N TYR A 109 -0.43 8.74 -8.27
CA TYR A 109 -1.22 9.78 -8.91
C TYR A 109 -0.58 10.30 -10.20
N ILE A 110 -1.44 10.83 -11.06
CA ILE A 110 -1.09 11.54 -12.28
C ILE A 110 -1.77 12.91 -12.28
N THR A 111 -1.22 13.85 -13.04
CA THR A 111 -1.83 15.17 -13.28
C THR A 111 -2.05 15.36 -14.77
N ASN A 112 -2.76 16.42 -15.16
CA ASN A 112 -3.00 16.76 -16.56
C ASN A 112 -1.72 17.06 -17.37
N ARG A 113 -0.55 17.14 -16.72
CA ARG A 113 0.75 17.32 -17.36
C ARG A 113 1.41 15.99 -17.77
N CYS A 114 0.79 14.86 -17.41
CA CYS A 114 1.41 13.55 -17.42
C CYS A 114 0.46 12.48 -17.99
N ASN A 115 1.02 11.46 -18.66
CA ASN A 115 0.30 10.26 -19.06
C ASN A 115 0.62 9.09 -18.10
N PHE A 116 -0.31 8.15 -17.93
CA PHE A 116 -0.20 6.95 -17.08
C PHE A 116 1.05 6.12 -17.33
N THR A 117 1.58 6.14 -18.56
CA THR A 117 2.71 5.31 -18.95
C THR A 117 4.08 5.91 -18.59
N HIS A 118 4.19 7.23 -18.42
CA HIS A 118 5.51 7.91 -18.39
C HIS A 118 5.80 8.67 -17.08
N CYS A 119 4.77 9.06 -16.31
CA CYS A 119 4.99 9.92 -15.14
C CYS A 119 4.00 9.59 -14.01
N THR A 120 4.10 8.38 -13.48
CA THR A 120 3.37 7.98 -12.27
C THR A 120 4.19 8.34 -11.05
N ASN A 121 3.67 9.23 -10.20
CA ASN A 121 4.31 9.56 -8.92
C ASN A 121 3.77 8.65 -7.83
N ALA A 122 4.61 8.31 -6.86
CA ALA A 122 4.23 7.54 -5.68
C ALA A 122 4.36 8.40 -4.41
N TYR A 123 3.41 8.23 -3.49
CA TYR A 123 3.39 8.86 -2.18
C TYR A 123 2.91 7.85 -1.15
N LEU A 124 3.63 7.69 -0.04
CA LEU A 124 3.21 6.81 1.05
C LEU A 124 2.37 7.59 2.05
N LEU A 125 1.07 7.29 2.12
CA LEU A 125 0.21 7.81 3.18
C LEU A 125 0.27 6.86 4.39
N ASP A 126 1.12 7.17 5.36
CA ASP A 126 1.32 6.43 6.61
C ASP A 126 0.69 7.12 7.84
N GLN A 127 -0.02 8.22 7.61
CA GLN A 127 -0.76 8.98 8.62
C GLN A 127 -2.25 9.06 8.27
N LYS A 128 -3.09 9.43 9.25
CA LYS A 128 -4.53 9.64 9.05
C LYS A 128 -4.82 10.76 8.05
N SER A 129 -3.99 11.79 8.04
CA SER A 129 -4.07 12.92 7.12
C SER A 129 -2.67 13.34 6.70
N GLY A 130 -2.50 13.71 5.43
CA GLY A 130 -1.27 14.29 4.89
C GLY A 130 -1.55 15.45 3.94
N MET A 131 -0.50 16.20 3.61
CA MET A 131 -0.47 17.27 2.59
C MET A 131 0.42 16.84 1.43
#